data_AF-A0A1H6Q792-F1
#
_entry.id   AF-A0A1H6Q792-F1
#
_cell.length_a   1.000
_cell.length_b   1.000
_cell.length_c   1.000
_cell.angle_alpha   90.00
_cell.angle_beta   90.00
_cell.angle_gamma   90.00
#
_symmetry.space_group_name_H-M   'P 1'
#
loop_
_entity.id
_entity.type
_entity.pdbx_description
1 polymer ?
#
loop_
_entity_poly.entity_id
_entity_poly.type
_entity_poly.pdbx_seq_one_letter_code
_entity_poly.pdbx_strand_id
1 'polypeptide(L)'
;MLVSADQFDALIRQGDMYSRQQATQTQATAEFWHQVMRHYPEHAFWMVQNPSLPSRLLEAILQNAPSLPVVHMAARKAILSEASALQLAQHPEAAVRLSLAKNPQISAQVLAILAQDIDPSVRQIAQAQEEKLAPYHTDAQHHHPACADWQWAMGF
;
A
#
# COMPACT_ATOMS: atom_id res chain seq x y z
N MET A 1 10.17 2.02 -26.12
CA MET A 1 9.85 0.80 -25.37
C MET A 1 11.16 0.22 -24.89
N LEU A 2 11.33 -0.10 -23.61
CA LEU A 2 12.50 -0.87 -23.17
C LEU A 2 12.26 -2.33 -23.52
N VAL A 3 13.25 -2.97 -24.14
CA VAL A 3 13.14 -4.36 -24.63
C VAL A 3 14.13 -5.33 -23.98
N SER A 4 15.06 -4.85 -23.14
CA SER A 4 15.96 -5.69 -22.34
C SER A 4 16.34 -5.06 -21.00
N ALA A 5 16.83 -5.88 -20.07
CA ALA A 5 17.34 -5.43 -18.78
C ALA A 5 18.55 -4.48 -18.93
N ASP A 6 19.45 -4.75 -19.88
CA ASP A 6 20.64 -3.93 -20.14
C ASP A 6 20.27 -2.49 -20.56
N GLN A 7 19.19 -2.32 -21.34
CA GLN A 7 18.68 -0.99 -21.69
C GLN A 7 18.14 -0.24 -20.47
N PHE A 8 17.54 -0.96 -19.52
CA PHE A 8 17.08 -0.37 -18.26
C PHE A 8 18.27 0.05 -17.39
N ASP A 9 19.27 -0.81 -17.20
CA ASP A 9 20.50 -0.48 -16.47
C ASP A 9 21.24 0.72 -17.09
N ALA A 10 21.47 0.71 -18.40
CA ALA A 10 22.14 1.82 -19.11
C ALA A 10 21.40 3.15 -18.90
N LEU A 11 20.06 3.13 -18.97
CA LEU A 11 19.21 4.29 -18.78
C LEU A 11 19.19 4.77 -17.32
N ILE A 12 19.19 3.86 -16.33
CA ILE A 12 19.37 4.25 -14.92
C ILE A 12 20.75 4.87 -14.69
N ARG A 13 21.81 4.34 -15.31
CA ARG A 13 23.20 4.84 -15.21
C ARG A 13 23.41 6.21 -15.86
N GLN A 14 22.65 6.55 -16.92
CA GLN A 14 22.68 7.90 -17.50
C GLN A 14 22.28 8.96 -16.46
N GLY A 15 21.37 8.62 -15.54
CA GLY A 15 21.14 9.38 -14.32
C GLY A 15 20.47 10.75 -14.49
N ASP A 16 20.13 11.15 -15.71
CA ASP A 16 19.37 12.37 -15.99
C ASP A 16 17.89 12.22 -15.64
N MET A 17 17.17 13.35 -15.58
CA MET A 17 15.77 13.36 -15.17
C MET A 17 14.82 12.69 -16.17
N TYR A 18 15.12 12.76 -17.47
CA TYR A 18 14.29 12.18 -18.53
C TYR A 18 14.41 10.66 -18.53
N SER A 19 15.63 10.14 -18.41
CA SER A 19 15.90 8.71 -18.21
C SER A 19 15.18 8.17 -16.97
N ARG A 20 15.29 8.82 -15.81
CA ARG A 20 14.55 8.40 -14.59
C ARG A 20 13.03 8.40 -14.80
N GLN A 21 12.51 9.40 -15.49
CA GLN A 21 11.09 9.45 -15.87
C GLN A 21 10.72 8.29 -16.82
N GLN A 22 11.54 8.00 -17.81
CA GLN A 22 11.31 6.91 -18.76
C GLN A 22 11.36 5.52 -18.09
N ALA A 23 12.29 5.28 -17.15
CA ALA A 23 12.33 4.04 -16.36
C ALA A 23 11.06 3.80 -15.54
N THR A 24 10.49 4.87 -14.98
CA THR A 24 9.30 4.82 -14.13
C THR A 24 7.98 4.84 -14.91
N GLN A 25 7.97 5.36 -16.14
CA GLN A 25 6.79 5.39 -17.01
C GLN A 25 6.74 4.27 -18.06
N THR A 26 7.81 3.49 -18.26
CA THR A 26 7.80 2.39 -19.23
C THR A 26 6.81 1.30 -18.81
N GLN A 27 5.80 1.07 -19.65
CA GLN A 27 4.96 -0.13 -19.57
C GLN A 27 5.81 -1.34 -19.96
N ALA A 28 5.98 -2.28 -19.03
CA ALA A 28 6.80 -3.48 -19.21
C ALA A 28 6.04 -4.75 -18.79
N THR A 29 6.50 -5.90 -19.29
CA THR A 29 5.93 -7.21 -18.98
C THR A 29 6.50 -7.77 -17.68
N ALA A 30 5.82 -8.76 -17.08
CA ALA A 30 6.36 -9.47 -15.92
C ALA A 30 7.72 -10.13 -16.22
N GLU A 31 7.88 -10.70 -17.42
CA GLU A 31 9.13 -11.32 -17.89
C GLU A 31 10.30 -10.32 -17.92
N PHE A 32 10.07 -9.10 -18.44
CA PHE A 32 11.07 -8.03 -18.40
C PHE A 32 11.51 -7.71 -16.96
N TRP A 33 10.56 -7.57 -16.03
CA TRP A 33 10.89 -7.29 -14.64
C TRP A 33 11.59 -8.46 -13.94
N HIS A 34 11.30 -9.71 -14.31
CA HIS A 34 12.06 -10.88 -13.85
C HIS A 34 13.51 -10.85 -14.36
N GLN A 35 13.75 -10.41 -15.59
CA GLN A 35 15.11 -10.22 -16.12
C GLN A 35 15.84 -9.10 -15.37
N VAL A 36 15.22 -7.92 -15.21
CA VAL A 36 15.82 -6.80 -14.43
C VAL A 36 16.15 -7.25 -13.00
N MET A 37 15.25 -7.93 -12.30
CA MET A 37 15.49 -8.42 -10.94
C MET A 37 16.65 -9.43 -10.86
N ARG A 38 16.79 -10.29 -11.87
CA ARG A 38 17.86 -11.32 -11.93
C ARG A 38 19.22 -10.71 -12.22
N HIS A 39 19.30 -9.73 -13.11
CA HIS A 39 20.56 -9.17 -13.59
C HIS A 39 21.02 -7.95 -12.79
N TYR A 40 20.09 -7.15 -12.27
CA TYR A 40 20.36 -5.87 -11.61
C TYR A 40 19.46 -5.63 -10.37
N PRO A 41 19.54 -6.49 -9.33
CA PRO A 41 18.73 -6.36 -8.11
C PRO A 41 18.96 -5.04 -7.37
N GLU A 42 20.10 -4.36 -7.57
CA GLU A 42 20.39 -3.03 -7.03
C GLU A 42 19.41 -1.95 -7.53
N HIS A 43 18.78 -2.15 -8.70
CA HIS A 43 17.80 -1.22 -9.25
C HIS A 43 16.39 -1.38 -8.69
N ALA A 44 16.19 -2.19 -7.63
CA ALA A 44 14.90 -2.39 -6.97
C ALA A 44 14.16 -1.08 -6.63
N PHE A 45 14.88 -0.01 -6.29
CA PHE A 45 14.29 1.32 -6.06
C PHE A 45 13.58 1.89 -7.30
N TRP A 46 14.15 1.70 -8.48
CA TRP A 46 13.56 2.14 -9.75
C TRP A 46 12.43 1.22 -10.20
N MET A 47 12.58 -0.09 -9.99
CA MET A 47 11.53 -1.08 -10.25
C MET A 47 10.27 -0.79 -9.43
N VAL A 48 10.40 -0.56 -8.13
CA VAL A 48 9.26 -0.34 -7.22
C VAL A 48 8.53 0.97 -7.53
N GLN A 49 9.20 1.98 -8.06
CA GLN A 49 8.53 3.22 -8.53
C GLN A 49 7.66 3.01 -9.78
N ASN A 50 7.95 2.02 -10.63
CA ASN A 50 7.18 1.80 -11.85
C ASN A 50 5.80 1.17 -11.54
N PRO A 51 4.69 1.68 -12.11
CA PRO A 51 3.35 1.16 -11.85
C PRO A 51 3.08 -0.22 -12.50
N SER A 52 3.84 -0.61 -13.53
CA SER A 52 3.71 -1.91 -14.20
C SER A 52 4.41 -3.07 -13.49
N LEU A 53 5.13 -2.82 -12.37
CA LEU A 53 5.76 -3.88 -11.58
C LEU A 53 4.69 -4.83 -11.00
N PRO A 54 4.73 -6.14 -11.26
CA PRO A 54 3.77 -7.09 -10.70
C PRO A 54 3.87 -7.25 -9.18
N SER A 55 2.75 -7.53 -8.51
CA SER A 55 2.69 -7.75 -7.04
C SER A 55 3.62 -8.87 -6.58
N ARG A 56 3.68 -10.00 -7.27
CA ARG A 56 4.61 -11.11 -6.97
C ARG A 56 6.09 -10.71 -7.03
N LEU A 57 6.45 -9.75 -7.88
CA LEU A 57 7.80 -9.21 -7.94
C LEU A 57 8.07 -8.21 -6.82
N LEU A 58 7.06 -7.44 -6.40
CA LEU A 58 7.15 -6.61 -5.20
C LEU A 58 7.34 -7.46 -3.93
N GLU A 59 6.63 -8.58 -3.80
CA GLU A 59 6.84 -9.59 -2.75
C GLU A 59 8.29 -10.10 -2.74
N ALA A 60 8.80 -10.53 -3.90
CA ALA A 60 10.15 -11.03 -4.03
C ALA A 60 11.21 -9.96 -3.68
N ILE A 61 10.97 -8.70 -4.02
CA ILE A 61 11.84 -7.58 -3.59
C ILE A 61 11.80 -7.41 -2.07
N LEU A 62 10.62 -7.45 -1.44
CA LEU A 62 10.45 -7.29 0.01
C LEU A 62 11.01 -8.45 0.85
N GLN A 63 11.07 -9.66 0.28
CA GLN A 63 11.66 -10.84 0.94
C GLN A 63 13.20 -10.80 0.94
N ASN A 64 13.83 -10.15 -0.05
CA ASN A 64 15.28 -10.10 -0.21
C ASN A 64 15.94 -8.93 0.55
N ALA A 65 15.44 -8.61 1.75
CA ALA A 65 15.95 -7.57 2.67
C ALA A 65 16.35 -6.24 1.96
N PRO A 66 15.41 -5.59 1.24
CA PRO A 66 15.74 -4.44 0.41
C PRO A 66 16.01 -3.19 1.26
N SER A 67 16.67 -2.20 0.67
CA SER A 67 17.02 -0.96 1.40
C SER A 67 15.78 -0.17 1.82
N LEU A 68 15.90 0.58 2.92
CA LEU A 68 14.80 1.34 3.53
C LEU A 68 14.00 2.22 2.53
N PRO A 69 14.62 2.92 1.55
CA PRO A 69 13.87 3.66 0.53
C PRO A 69 12.96 2.79 -0.36
N VAL A 70 13.36 1.54 -0.65
CA VAL A 70 12.55 0.58 -1.41
C VAL A 70 11.34 0.15 -0.59
N VAL A 71 11.56 -0.18 0.69
CA VAL A 71 10.49 -0.55 1.64
C VAL A 71 9.46 0.57 1.78
N HIS A 72 9.93 1.82 1.95
CA HIS A 72 9.05 3.00 2.01
C HIS A 72 8.22 3.22 0.75
N MET A 73 8.81 2.99 -0.43
CA MET A 73 8.08 3.11 -1.69
C MET A 73 7.06 1.98 -1.84
N ALA A 74 7.42 0.74 -1.47
CA ALA A 74 6.56 -0.43 -1.51
C ALA A 74 5.32 -0.29 -0.61
N ALA A 75 5.49 0.22 0.61
CA ALA A 75 4.42 0.45 1.58
C ALA A 75 3.28 1.33 1.04
N ARG A 76 3.58 2.19 0.06
CA ARG A 76 2.64 3.14 -0.56
C ARG A 76 1.93 2.61 -1.80
N LYS A 77 2.26 1.39 -2.28
CA LYS A 77 1.68 0.87 -3.53
C LYS A 77 0.32 0.22 -3.28
N ALA A 78 -0.61 0.48 -4.21
CA ALA A 78 -1.93 -0.17 -4.25
C ALA A 78 -1.88 -1.68 -4.52
N ILE A 79 -0.78 -2.16 -5.11
CA ILE A 79 -0.57 -3.57 -5.50
C ILE A 79 0.09 -4.44 -4.40
N LEU A 80 0.21 -3.90 -3.18
CA LEU A 80 0.85 -4.60 -2.07
C LEU A 80 -0.04 -5.78 -1.66
N SER A 81 0.51 -6.99 -1.58
CA SER A 81 -0.24 -8.17 -1.14
C SER A 81 -0.44 -8.19 0.38
N GLU A 82 -1.45 -8.91 0.85
CA GLU A 82 -1.75 -9.05 2.28
C GLU A 82 -0.53 -9.54 3.08
N ALA A 83 0.18 -10.55 2.57
CA ALA A 83 1.39 -11.06 3.20
C ALA A 83 2.50 -9.99 3.31
N SER A 84 2.69 -9.20 2.25
CA SER A 84 3.64 -8.08 2.26
C SER A 84 3.20 -6.98 3.24
N ALA A 85 1.91 -6.65 3.28
CA ALA A 85 1.37 -5.66 4.20
C ALA A 85 1.51 -6.08 5.66
N LEU A 86 1.24 -7.35 5.99
CA LEU A 86 1.44 -7.92 7.34
C LEU A 86 2.93 -7.95 7.74
N GLN A 87 3.84 -8.20 6.80
CA GLN A 87 5.28 -8.05 7.02
C GLN A 87 5.66 -6.59 7.31
N LEU A 88 5.16 -5.64 6.50
CA LEU A 88 5.47 -4.22 6.65
C LEU A 88 4.84 -3.58 7.90
N ALA A 89 3.71 -4.11 8.38
CA ALA A 89 3.08 -3.69 9.65
C ALA A 89 3.93 -4.04 10.88
N GLN A 90 4.87 -4.99 10.76
CA GLN A 90 5.81 -5.37 11.81
C GLN A 90 7.22 -4.79 11.59
N HIS A 91 7.40 -3.95 10.57
CA HIS A 91 8.70 -3.38 10.24
C HIS A 91 9.23 -2.48 11.37
N PRO A 92 10.52 -2.57 11.77
CA PRO A 92 11.05 -1.84 12.93
C PRO A 92 10.93 -0.30 12.79
N GLU A 93 11.14 0.22 11.58
CA GLU A 93 11.00 1.66 11.29
C GLU A 93 9.54 2.11 11.32
N ALA A 94 9.19 2.95 12.31
CA ALA A 94 7.86 3.54 12.45
C ALA A 94 7.43 4.33 11.20
N ALA A 95 8.39 4.94 10.49
CA ALA A 95 8.12 5.68 9.26
C ALA A 95 7.63 4.77 8.10
N VAL A 96 8.03 3.49 8.07
CA VAL A 96 7.48 2.48 7.14
C VAL A 96 6.05 2.12 7.54
N ARG A 97 5.82 1.83 8.82
CA ARG A 97 4.48 1.51 9.35
C ARG A 97 3.48 2.66 9.15
N LEU A 98 3.94 3.91 9.29
CA LEU A 98 3.18 5.12 8.98
C LEU A 98 2.90 5.28 7.48
N SER A 99 3.85 4.89 6.62
CA SER A 99 3.65 4.90 5.16
C SER A 99 2.61 3.88 4.73
N LEU A 100 2.59 2.71 5.41
CA LEU A 100 1.59 1.65 5.22
C LEU A 100 0.21 2.08 5.75
N ALA A 101 0.14 2.66 6.96
CA ALA A 101 -1.11 3.15 7.55
C ALA A 101 -1.81 4.22 6.68
N LYS A 102 -1.05 4.99 5.90
CA LYS A 102 -1.56 6.01 4.95
C LYS A 102 -1.97 5.45 3.58
N ASN A 103 -1.75 4.16 3.31
CA ASN A 103 -2.07 3.56 2.03
C ASN A 103 -3.57 3.19 2.00
N PRO A 104 -4.40 3.78 1.13
CA PRO A 104 -5.85 3.55 1.15
C PRO A 104 -6.29 2.17 0.63
N GLN A 105 -5.34 1.26 0.35
CA GLN A 105 -5.61 -0.08 -0.21
C GLN A 105 -5.21 -1.22 0.73
N ILE A 106 -4.72 -0.93 1.95
CA ILE A 106 -4.46 -1.98 2.94
C ILE A 106 -5.75 -2.48 3.57
N SER A 107 -5.76 -3.76 3.99
CA SER A 107 -6.91 -4.40 4.58
C SER A 107 -7.26 -3.85 5.97
N ALA A 108 -8.51 -4.07 6.40
CA ALA A 108 -8.93 -3.83 7.77
C ALA A 108 -8.13 -4.66 8.79
N GLN A 109 -7.64 -5.85 8.41
CA GLN A 109 -6.79 -6.68 9.27
C GLN A 109 -5.43 -6.01 9.54
N VAL A 110 -4.80 -5.45 8.49
CA VAL A 110 -3.54 -4.71 8.63
C VAL A 110 -3.75 -3.41 9.40
N LEU A 111 -4.87 -2.71 9.18
CA LEU A 111 -5.23 -1.51 9.94
C LEU A 111 -5.42 -1.81 11.43
N ALA A 112 -6.12 -2.90 11.80
CA ALA A 112 -6.35 -3.26 13.20
C ALA A 112 -5.05 -3.58 13.98
N ILE A 113 -4.01 -4.04 13.27
CA ILE A 113 -2.66 -4.20 13.83
C ILE A 113 -2.02 -2.81 14.05
N LEU A 114 -2.07 -1.94 13.04
CA LEU A 114 -1.49 -0.60 13.10
C LEU A 114 -2.24 0.35 14.06
N ALA A 115 -3.52 0.12 14.34
CA ALA A 115 -4.31 0.81 15.36
C ALA A 115 -3.81 0.54 16.79
N GLN A 116 -2.99 -0.50 16.98
CA GLN A 116 -2.36 -0.88 18.24
C GLN A 116 -0.85 -0.54 18.28
N ASP A 117 -0.31 0.15 17.26
CA ASP A 117 1.12 0.45 17.13
C ASP A 117 1.67 1.20 18.34
N ILE A 118 2.95 0.99 18.68
CA ILE A 118 3.62 1.76 19.73
C ILE A 118 3.70 3.25 19.37
N ASP A 119 3.91 3.59 18.10
CA ASP A 119 4.00 4.96 17.61
C ASP A 119 2.61 5.64 17.57
N PRO A 120 2.41 6.77 18.27
CA PRO A 120 1.13 7.47 18.29
C PRO A 120 0.64 7.94 16.91
N SER A 121 1.55 8.33 16.01
CA SER A 121 1.21 8.81 14.67
C SER A 121 0.71 7.67 13.79
N VAL A 122 1.32 6.48 13.89
CA VAL A 122 0.86 5.29 13.16
C VAL A 122 -0.55 4.90 13.62
N ARG A 123 -0.74 4.78 14.94
CA ARG A 123 -2.04 4.46 15.56
C ARG A 123 -3.16 5.42 15.16
N GLN A 124 -2.92 6.74 15.26
CA GLN A 124 -3.92 7.76 14.92
C GLN A 124 -4.34 7.69 13.44
N ILE A 125 -3.38 7.50 12.53
CA ILE A 125 -3.67 7.39 11.10
C ILE A 125 -4.44 6.10 10.79
N ALA A 126 -4.05 4.98 11.39
CA ALA A 126 -4.73 3.69 11.17
C ALA A 126 -6.20 3.75 11.63
N GLN A 127 -6.46 4.21 12.85
CA GLN A 127 -7.82 4.39 13.39
C GLN A 127 -8.68 5.31 12.50
N ALA A 128 -8.12 6.45 12.08
CA ALA A 128 -8.79 7.39 11.17
C ALA A 128 -8.95 6.86 9.73
N GLN A 129 -8.39 5.70 9.39
CA GLN A 129 -8.63 5.00 8.14
C GLN A 129 -9.62 3.84 8.31
N GLU A 130 -9.64 3.15 9.46
CA GLU A 130 -10.71 2.21 9.82
C GLU A 130 -12.07 2.90 9.86
N GLU A 131 -12.17 4.08 10.47
CA GLU A 131 -13.40 4.87 10.53
C GLU A 131 -13.96 5.20 9.12
N LYS A 132 -13.08 5.49 8.16
CA LYS A 132 -13.45 5.74 6.75
C LYS A 132 -13.91 4.48 6.01
N LEU A 133 -13.50 3.31 6.47
CA LEU A 133 -13.94 2.01 5.96
C LEU A 133 -15.21 1.50 6.67
N ALA A 134 -15.69 2.20 7.70
CA ALA A 134 -16.84 1.82 8.51
C ALA A 134 -18.23 2.46 8.16
N PRO A 135 -18.51 3.10 6.99
CA PRO A 135 -19.72 3.91 6.80
C PRO A 135 -21.05 3.12 6.67
N TYR A 136 -21.10 1.87 7.16
CA TYR A 136 -22.31 1.02 7.13
C TYR A 136 -22.57 0.14 8.38
N HIS A 137 -21.80 0.24 9.46
CA HIS A 137 -21.97 -0.66 10.62
C HIS A 137 -22.59 -0.07 11.90
N THR A 138 -22.97 1.21 11.93
CA THR A 138 -23.63 1.84 13.09
C THR A 138 -24.95 2.51 12.74
N ASP A 139 -25.98 1.72 12.45
CA ASP A 139 -27.38 2.14 12.57
C ASP A 139 -28.33 0.95 12.88
N ALA A 140 -27.87 0.02 13.73
CA ALA A 140 -28.63 -1.17 14.14
C ALA A 140 -28.68 -1.38 15.68
N GLN A 141 -28.32 -0.36 16.47
CA GLN A 141 -28.34 -0.43 17.94
C GLN A 141 -28.93 0.82 18.63
N HIS A 142 -29.65 1.68 17.89
CA HIS A 142 -30.64 2.52 18.55
C HIS A 142 -31.77 1.62 19.06
N HIS A 143 -31.71 1.32 20.37
CA HIS A 143 -32.80 0.73 21.11
C HIS A 143 -34.09 1.48 20.78
N HIS A 144 -35.06 0.77 20.20
CA HIS A 144 -36.44 1.23 20.20
C HIS A 144 -36.94 1.11 21.64
N PRO A 145 -37.18 2.20 22.41
CA PRO A 145 -38.09 2.09 23.53
C PRO A 145 -39.46 1.69 22.96
N ALA A 146 -40.19 0.87 23.71
CA ALA A 146 -41.45 0.32 23.25
C ALA A 146 -42.41 1.43 22.81
N CYS A 147 -42.98 1.30 21.60
CA CYS A 147 -44.11 2.12 21.17
C CYS A 147 -45.36 1.72 21.96
N ALA A 148 -45.50 2.29 23.15
CA ALA A 148 -46.79 2.58 23.73
C ALA A 148 -47.18 4.03 23.38
N ASP A 149 -48.47 4.24 23.12
CA ASP A 149 -49.17 5.53 23.13
C ASP A 149 -48.68 6.65 22.19
N TRP A 150 -49.16 6.61 20.95
CA TRP A 150 -49.56 7.83 20.22
C TRP A 150 -50.97 7.65 19.64
N GLN A 151 -51.97 7.92 20.48
CA GLN A 151 -53.32 8.25 20.03
C GLN A 151 -53.35 9.71 19.55
N TRP A 152 -54.33 10.06 18.69
CA TRP A 152 -54.62 11.41 18.14
C TRP A 152 -53.59 11.91 17.09
N ALA A 153 -53.95 12.59 16.00
CA ALA A 153 -55.23 12.79 15.28
C ALA A 153 -54.88 13.30 13.84
N MET A 154 -55.77 13.54 12.87
CA MET A 154 -57.25 13.64 12.79
C MET A 154 -57.78 12.93 11.53
N GLY A 155 -59.11 12.84 11.40
CA GLY A 155 -59.83 12.45 10.18
C GLY A 155 -61.29 12.88 10.26
N PHE A 156 -61.54 14.17 10.05
CA PHE A 156 -62.85 14.76 9.71
C PHE A 156 -62.78 15.26 8.27
#